data_AF-A0A0C9UF23-F1
#
_entry.id   AF-A0A0C9UF23-F1
#
_cell.length_a   1.000
_cell.length_b   1.000
_cell.length_c   1.000
_cell.angle_alpha   90.00
_cell.angle_beta   90.00
_cell.angle_gamma   90.00
#
_symmetry.space_group_name_H-M   'P 1'
#
loop_
_entity.id
_entity.type
_entity.pdbx_description
1 polymer ?
#
loop_
_entity_poly.entity_id
_entity_poly.type
_entity_poly.pdbx_seq_one_letter_code
_entity_poly.pdbx_strand_id
1 'polypeptide(L)'
;MSPTSRLLVIEVVLRPSTSQCHVMERKDTIVDPKLLGQKEQAPWPLLTDYGFANRYAHHQSLELITLFNGLDRTLNEYERLFELAGLKLLKLHKIRKL
;
A
#
# COMPACT_ATOMS: atom_id res chain seq x y z
N MET A 1 -1.17 5.19 -25.23
CA MET A 1 -2.10 6.13 -24.53
C MET A 1 -1.68 7.54 -24.89
N SER A 2 -2.62 8.47 -25.09
CA SER A 2 -2.25 9.88 -25.26
C SER A 2 -1.70 10.43 -23.93
N PRO A 3 -0.83 11.46 -23.93
CA PRO A 3 -0.33 12.09 -22.71
C PRO A 3 -1.43 12.68 -21.80
N THR A 4 -2.62 12.93 -22.35
CA THR A 4 -3.80 13.42 -21.63
C THR A 4 -4.60 12.31 -20.95
N SER A 5 -4.40 11.06 -21.36
CA SER A 5 -5.09 9.91 -20.78
C SER A 5 -4.55 9.61 -19.39
N ARG A 6 -5.42 9.15 -18.48
CA ARG A 6 -5.05 8.76 -17.11
C ARG A 6 -5.41 7.31 -16.88
N LEU A 7 -4.52 6.57 -16.20
CA LEU A 7 -4.80 5.22 -15.73
C LEU A 7 -5.29 5.30 -14.29
N LEU A 8 -6.45 4.69 -14.01
CA LEU A 8 -6.95 4.50 -12.67
C LEU A 8 -6.71 3.03 -12.27
N VAL A 9 -5.97 2.83 -11.17
CA VAL A 9 -5.73 1.51 -10.58
C VAL A 9 -6.43 1.47 -9.23
N ILE A 10 -7.28 0.46 -9.02
CA ILE A 10 -8.01 0.24 -7.78
C ILE A 10 -7.53 -1.10 -7.22
N GLU A 11 -6.73 -1.03 -6.17
CA GLU A 11 -6.09 -2.21 -5.58
C GLU A 11 -6.01 -2.09 -4.06
N VAL A 12 -5.81 -3.23 -3.40
CA VAL A 12 -5.41 -3.26 -1.99
C VAL A 12 -3.94 -2.89 -1.90
N VAL A 13 -3.65 -1.78 -1.23
CA VAL A 13 -2.27 -1.34 -0.98
C VAL A 13 -1.86 -1.78 0.41
N LEU A 14 -0.88 -2.68 0.48
CA LEU A 14 -0.32 -3.14 1.74
C LEU A 14 0.41 -2.01 2.45
N ARG A 15 0.30 -2.03 3.78
CA ARG A 15 1.09 -1.18 4.65
C ARG A 15 2.15 -2.06 5.30
N PRO A 16 3.45 -1.73 5.18
CA PRO A 16 4.49 -2.54 5.80
C PRO A 16 4.29 -2.60 7.32
N SER A 17 4.45 -3.79 7.90
CA SER A 17 4.60 -3.96 9.33
C SER A 17 5.93 -3.32 9.75
N THR A 18 5.95 -2.71 10.92
CA THR A 18 6.99 -1.79 11.42
C THR A 18 8.39 -2.41 11.56
N SER A 19 8.55 -3.70 11.30
CA SER A 19 9.82 -4.43 11.37
C SER A 19 10.72 -4.21 10.14
N GLN A 20 10.22 -3.60 9.05
CA GLN A 20 11.00 -3.26 7.85
C GLN A 20 10.72 -1.82 7.40
N CYS A 21 10.96 -0.84 8.27
CA CYS A 21 11.02 0.57 7.87
C CYS A 21 12.48 1.02 7.77
N HIS A 22 13.17 0.63 6.69
CA HIS A 22 14.23 1.49 6.17
C HIS A 22 13.53 2.64 5.45
N VAL A 23 13.29 3.74 6.18
CA VAL A 23 12.71 4.95 5.63
C VAL A 23 13.69 5.52 4.62
N MET A 24 13.42 5.36 3.33
CA MET A 24 14.04 6.21 2.30
C MET A 24 13.14 7.44 2.14
N GLU A 25 13.50 8.53 2.81
CA GLU A 25 12.90 9.84 2.60
C GLU A 25 13.27 10.35 1.19
N ARG A 26 12.38 10.14 0.20
CA ARG A 26 12.41 10.91 -1.05
C ARG A 26 11.63 12.22 -0.83
N LYS A 27 12.33 13.34 -0.94
CA LYS A 27 11.83 14.72 -0.73
C LYS A 27 10.77 15.19 -1.74
N ASP A 28 10.52 14.45 -2.82
CA ASP A 28 9.79 14.96 -3.98
C ASP A 28 8.35 14.45 -4.12
N THR A 29 7.90 13.58 -3.20
CA THR A 29 6.52 13.10 -3.18
C THR A 29 5.78 13.80 -2.06
N ILE A 30 4.77 14.62 -2.37
CA ILE A 30 3.84 15.18 -1.38
C ILE A 30 2.99 14.01 -0.85
N VAL A 31 3.57 13.23 0.06
CA VAL A 31 2.85 12.27 0.88
C VAL A 31 2.52 13.02 2.15
N ASP A 32 1.26 13.39 2.34
CA ASP A 32 0.81 14.02 3.58
C ASP A 32 1.31 13.17 4.77
N PRO A 33 2.08 13.71 5.73
CA PRO A 33 2.57 12.94 6.87
C PRO A 33 1.44 12.36 7.74
N LYS A 34 0.21 12.87 7.60
CA LYS A 34 -1.01 12.27 8.18
C LYS A 34 -1.47 10.98 7.48
N LEU A 35 -1.10 10.73 6.22
CA LEU A 35 -1.39 9.46 5.54
C LEU A 35 -0.56 8.30 6.10
N LEU A 36 0.59 8.60 6.72
CA LEU A 36 1.46 7.62 7.37
C LEU A 36 0.94 7.12 8.71
N GLY A 37 -0.17 7.67 9.23
CA GLY A 37 -0.92 7.19 10.40
C GLY A 37 -0.04 6.87 11.61
N GLN A 38 0.05 7.81 12.57
CA GLN A 38 0.59 7.47 13.90
C GLN A 38 -0.12 6.21 14.42
N LYS A 39 0.66 5.14 14.61
CA LYS A 39 0.17 3.84 15.06
C LYS A 39 -0.14 3.91 16.55
N GLU A 40 -1.39 3.66 16.93
CA GLU A 40 -1.66 3.07 18.23
C GLU A 40 -1.12 1.64 18.17
N GLN A 41 -0.09 1.35 18.96
CA GLN A 41 0.50 0.02 19.02
C GLN A 41 -0.53 -0.93 19.64
N ALA A 42 -0.84 -2.02 18.94
CA ALA A 42 -1.71 -3.06 19.49
C ALA A 42 -1.12 -3.60 20.82
N PRO A 43 -1.96 -3.93 21.80
CA PRO A 43 -1.48 -4.47 23.06
C PRO A 43 -0.80 -5.82 22.83
N TRP A 44 0.30 -6.07 23.53
CA TRP A 44 0.96 -7.37 23.52
C TRP A 44 -0.04 -8.48 23.93
N PRO A 45 -0.08 -9.65 23.26
CA PRO A 45 0.86 -10.18 22.25
C PRO A 45 0.43 -9.91 20.79
N LEU A 46 -0.50 -8.98 20.56
CA LEU A 46 -1.09 -8.78 19.24
C LEU A 46 -0.13 -8.03 18.31
N LEU A 47 -0.13 -8.44 17.04
CA LEU A 47 0.60 -7.74 15.99
C LEU A 47 -0.04 -6.37 15.72
N THR A 48 0.75 -5.44 15.21
CA THR A 48 0.27 -4.07 14.92
C THR A 48 -0.80 -4.02 13.83
N ASP A 49 -0.86 -5.05 12.99
CA ASP A 49 -1.89 -5.23 11.96
C ASP A 49 -3.04 -6.15 12.40
N TYR A 50 -3.05 -6.60 13.66
CA TYR A 50 -4.14 -7.40 14.18
C TYR A 50 -5.44 -6.59 14.27
N GLY A 51 -6.52 -7.15 13.73
CA GLY A 51 -7.86 -6.60 13.87
C GLY A 51 -8.73 -6.76 12.63
N PHE A 52 -10.00 -6.40 12.79
CA PHE A 52 -11.00 -6.54 11.73
C PHE A 52 -10.68 -5.68 10.49
N ALA A 53 -10.03 -4.53 10.68
CA ALA A 53 -9.71 -3.59 9.61
C ALA A 53 -8.76 -4.20 8.55
N ASN A 54 -7.82 -5.05 8.96
CA ASN A 54 -6.85 -5.68 8.04
C ASN A 54 -7.26 -7.10 7.59
N ARG A 55 -8.28 -7.70 8.24
CA ARG A 55 -8.74 -9.06 7.94
C ARG A 55 -9.04 -9.28 6.46
N TYR A 56 -9.72 -8.32 5.82
CA TYR A 56 -10.06 -8.41 4.39
C TYR A 56 -8.82 -8.45 3.50
N ALA A 57 -7.87 -7.54 3.73
CA ALA A 57 -6.62 -7.49 2.97
C ALA A 57 -5.83 -8.80 3.11
N HIS A 58 -5.67 -9.32 4.33
CA HIS A 58 -4.99 -10.60 4.54
C HIS A 58 -5.70 -11.78 3.87
N HIS A 59 -7.03 -11.80 3.88
CA HIS A 59 -7.78 -12.86 3.20
C HIS A 59 -7.57 -12.82 1.69
N GLN A 60 -7.68 -11.63 1.09
CA GLN A 60 -7.45 -11.44 -0.35
C GLN A 60 -6.01 -11.82 -0.74
N SER A 61 -5.01 -11.46 0.07
CA SER A 61 -3.62 -11.88 -0.17
C SER A 61 -3.47 -13.40 -0.20
N LEU A 62 -4.15 -14.11 0.72
CA LEU A 62 -4.15 -15.58 0.75
C LEU A 62 -4.86 -16.18 -0.46
N GLU A 63 -5.96 -15.60 -0.92
CA GLU A 63 -6.65 -16.04 -2.12
C GLU A 63 -5.78 -15.85 -3.37
N LEU A 64 -5.14 -14.69 -3.51
CA LEU A 64 -4.27 -14.38 -4.65
C LEU A 64 -3.07 -15.31 -4.75
N ILE A 65 -2.39 -15.59 -3.63
CA ILE A 65 -1.25 -16.52 -3.64
C ILE A 65 -1.70 -17.96 -3.93
N THR A 66 -2.82 -18.38 -3.35
CA THR A 66 -3.33 -19.76 -3.52
C THR A 66 -3.78 -20.05 -4.95
N LEU A 67 -4.46 -19.09 -5.59
CA LEU A 67 -5.05 -19.30 -6.92
C LEU A 67 -4.10 -18.96 -8.06
N PHE A 68 -3.21 -17.98 -7.88
CA PHE A 68 -2.44 -17.40 -8.98
C PHE A 68 -0.94 -17.28 -8.70
N ASN A 69 -0.46 -17.71 -7.52
CA ASN A 69 0.86 -17.30 -7.00
C ASN A 69 1.04 -15.77 -7.04
N GLY A 70 -0.07 -15.05 -6.86
CA GLY A 70 -0.11 -13.59 -6.81
C GLY A 70 0.36 -13.04 -5.47
N LEU A 71 0.74 -11.77 -5.47
CA LEU A 71 1.18 -11.05 -4.27
C LEU A 71 0.65 -9.62 -4.32
N ASP A 72 0.01 -9.20 -3.22
CA ASP A 72 -0.37 -7.81 -2.98
C ASP A 72 0.85 -6.97 -2.65
N ARG A 73 0.84 -5.69 -3.04
CA ARG A 73 2.03 -4.83 -2.99
C ARG A 73 1.85 -3.63 -2.09
N THR A 74 2.96 -3.16 -1.56
CA THR A 74 3.07 -1.86 -0.88
C THR A 74 3.03 -0.71 -1.88
N LEU A 75 2.77 0.50 -1.40
CA LEU A 75 2.75 1.68 -2.26
C LEU A 75 4.08 1.89 -2.99
N ASN A 76 5.21 1.68 -2.30
CA ASN A 76 6.55 1.86 -2.88
C ASN A 76 6.80 0.86 -4.01
N GLU A 77 6.33 -0.37 -3.87
CA GLU A 77 6.44 -1.39 -4.93
C GLU A 77 5.56 -1.03 -6.13
N TYR A 78 4.35 -0.51 -5.90
CA TYR A 78 3.51 0.00 -6.99
C TYR A 78 4.14 1.20 -7.70
N GLU A 79 4.66 2.18 -6.97
CA GLU A 79 5.39 3.32 -7.54
C GLU A 79 6.54 2.84 -8.41
N ARG A 80 7.32 1.88 -7.91
CA ARG A 80 8.42 1.28 -8.67
C ARG A 80 7.94 0.60 -9.94
N LEU A 81 6.84 -0.16 -9.88
CA LEU A 81 6.26 -0.79 -11.07
C LEU A 81 5.75 0.23 -12.08
N PHE A 82 5.12 1.31 -11.63
CA PHE A 82 4.67 2.39 -12.50
C PHE A 82 5.86 3.09 -13.18
N GLU A 83 6.92 3.41 -12.43
CA GLU A 83 8.16 3.96 -12.99
C GLU A 83 8.74 3.05 -14.08
N LEU A 84 8.83 1.74 -13.82
CA LEU A 84 9.32 0.74 -14.79
C LEU A 84 8.44 0.65 -16.04
N ALA A 85 7.14 0.89 -15.90
CA ALA A 85 6.20 0.95 -17.02
C ALA A 85 6.18 2.30 -17.76
N GLY A 86 7.03 3.26 -17.36
CA GLY A 86 7.04 4.62 -17.92
C GLY A 86 5.85 5.49 -17.47
N LEU A 87 5.19 5.11 -16.38
CA LEU A 87 4.09 5.84 -15.76
C LEU A 87 4.59 6.62 -14.53
N LYS A 88 3.84 7.67 -14.16
CA LYS A 88 4.09 8.44 -12.95
C LYS A 88 2.84 8.44 -12.07
N LEU A 89 3.01 8.11 -10.79
CA LEU A 89 1.93 8.24 -9.82
C LEU A 89 1.59 9.73 -9.63
N LEU A 90 0.36 10.11 -9.95
CA LEU A 90 -0.11 11.49 -9.80
C LEU A 90 -0.84 11.73 -8.49
N LYS A 91 -1.67 10.77 -8.06
CA LYS A 91 -2.53 10.94 -6.90
C LYS A 91 -2.93 9.59 -6.31
N LEU A 92 -2.91 9.52 -4.98
CA LEU A 92 -3.41 8.39 -4.21
C LEU A 92 -4.71 8.78 -3.50
N HIS A 93 -5.72 7.92 -3.62
CA HIS A 93 -7.03 8.12 -2.99
C HIS A 93 -7.35 6.95 -2.07
N LYS A 94 -7.48 7.21 -0.75
CA LYS A 94 -7.93 6.20 0.22
C LYS A 94 -9.46 6.15 0.23
N ILE A 95 -10.04 5.05 -0.25
CA ILE A 95 -11.50 4.90 -0.38
C ILE A 95 -12.17 4.42 0.92
N ARG A 96 -11.46 3.64 1.74
CA ARG A 96 -11.95 3.18 3.05
C ARG A 96 -11.16 3.85 4.18
N LYS A 97 -11.84 4.50 5.12
CA LYS A 97 -11.23 4.80 6.43
C LYS A 97 -11.06 3.46 7.16
N LEU A 98 -9.86 2.89 7.10
CA LEU A 98 -9.33 2.05 8.18
C LEU A 98 -9.39 2.85 9.48
#